data_AF-A0AAV6YU65-F1
#
_entry.id   AF-A0AAV6YU65-F1
#
_cell.length_a   1.000
_cell.length_b   1.000
_cell.length_c   1.000
_cell.angle_alpha   90.00
_cell.angle_beta   90.00
_cell.angle_gamma   90.00
#
_symmetry.space_group_name_H-M   'P 1'
#
loop_
_entity.id
_entity.type
_entity.pdbx_description
1 polymer ?
#
loop_
_entity_poly.entity_id
_entity_poly.type
_entity_poly.pdbx_seq_one_letter_code
_entity_poly.pdbx_strand_id
1 'polypeptide(L)'
;VFLSTRRGTWLLNRVFDSGLPLDIVLFTRFFAIFQDAFPSLANSFLERKVNSRVDHDNFGLKPKHRFLSQHPTVSDDLPNRIISGKVLMKTNIKRFQESDVIFEDGTVEKDIDVVIFATGYKFFFSFFDDSVIKVERNQAPLYKMMFLPHLEKPTVAFIGYIQPIGAIMPISEIQARWATRVFKGINKLPSMSEMKAEITKRREDMQKRFAPLY
;
A
#
# COMPACT_ATOMS: atom_id res chain seq x y z
N VAL A 1 -11.62 23.12 -1.84
CA VAL A 1 -11.72 21.65 -2.01
C VAL A 1 -11.67 21.01 -0.64
N PHE A 2 -12.53 20.04 -0.36
CA PHE A 2 -12.51 19.28 0.89
C PHE A 2 -11.83 17.93 0.67
N LEU A 3 -10.96 17.51 1.59
CA LEU A 3 -10.34 16.19 1.60
C LEU A 3 -10.73 15.45 2.87
N SER A 4 -11.63 14.49 2.74
CA SER A 4 -12.10 13.64 3.83
C SER A 4 -11.19 12.42 4.00
N THR A 5 -10.75 12.15 5.23
CA THR A 5 -10.03 10.93 5.57
C THR A 5 -10.49 10.36 6.91
N ARG A 6 -10.67 9.03 6.96
CA ARG A 6 -11.04 8.32 8.19
C ARG A 6 -9.84 8.09 9.12
N ARG A 7 -8.65 7.95 8.55
CA ARG A 7 -7.48 7.41 9.27
C ARG A 7 -6.22 8.24 9.12
N GLY A 8 -6.23 9.29 8.30
CA GLY A 8 -5.01 10.02 7.94
C GLY A 8 -4.05 9.15 7.10
N THR A 9 -2.86 9.69 6.84
CA THR A 9 -1.77 9.01 6.16
C THR A 9 -0.45 9.70 6.50
N TRP A 10 0.62 8.93 6.60
CA TRP A 10 1.96 9.53 6.51
C TRP A 10 2.17 10.06 5.10
N LEU A 11 2.69 11.27 5.01
CA LEU A 11 2.99 11.97 3.77
C LEU A 11 4.49 11.99 3.53
N LEU A 12 4.86 11.69 2.29
CA LEU A 12 6.22 11.75 1.80
C LEU A 12 6.33 12.69 0.61
N ASN A 13 7.47 13.35 0.53
CA ASN A 13 7.89 14.12 -0.63
C ASN A 13 8.81 13.26 -1.50
N ARG A 14 8.79 13.48 -2.81
CA ARG A 14 9.74 12.88 -3.74
C ARG A 14 11.14 13.43 -3.51
N VAL A 15 11.24 14.74 -3.31
CA VAL A 15 12.48 15.42 -2.95
C VAL A 15 12.75 15.17 -1.48
N PHE A 16 13.81 14.45 -1.14
CA PHE A 16 14.17 14.06 0.22
C PHE A 16 15.43 14.79 0.69
N ASP A 17 16.34 14.12 1.38
CA ASP A 17 17.54 14.74 1.95
C ASP A 17 18.48 15.26 0.86
N SER A 18 19.00 16.47 1.09
CA SER A 18 19.92 17.16 0.16
C SER A 18 19.35 17.34 -1.26
N GLY A 19 18.02 17.32 -1.42
CA GLY A 19 17.37 17.44 -2.71
C GLY A 19 17.33 16.15 -3.53
N LEU A 20 17.82 15.03 -2.98
CA LEU A 20 17.86 13.74 -3.68
C LEU A 20 16.49 13.05 -3.68
N PRO A 21 16.21 12.20 -4.70
CA PRO A 21 15.03 11.35 -4.70
C PRO A 21 14.93 10.44 -3.46
N LEU A 22 13.75 10.40 -2.86
CA LEU A 22 13.41 9.60 -1.69
C LEU A 22 13.85 8.14 -1.79
N ASP A 23 13.56 7.52 -2.92
CA ASP A 23 13.84 6.11 -3.19
C ASP A 23 15.35 5.81 -3.22
N ILE A 24 16.16 6.71 -3.79
CA ILE A 24 17.63 6.59 -3.77
C ILE A 24 18.16 6.64 -2.34
N VAL A 25 17.61 7.52 -1.50
CA VAL A 25 18.08 7.70 -0.11
C VAL A 25 17.61 6.56 0.80
N LEU A 26 16.34 6.15 0.69
CA LEU A 26 15.76 5.17 1.61
C LEU A 26 15.90 3.72 1.16
N PHE A 27 15.86 3.41 -0.15
CA PHE A 27 15.83 2.03 -0.64
C PHE A 27 17.24 1.45 -0.81
N THR A 28 18.01 1.48 0.27
CA THR A 28 19.34 0.88 0.35
C THR A 28 19.31 -0.45 1.09
N ARG A 29 20.25 -1.35 0.79
CA ARG A 29 20.37 -2.63 1.52
C ARG A 29 20.66 -2.42 3.01
N PHE A 30 21.47 -1.42 3.34
CA PHE A 30 21.74 -1.05 4.72
C PHE A 30 20.46 -0.69 5.47
N PHE A 31 19.62 0.17 4.86
CA PHE A 31 18.37 0.57 5.50
C PHE A 31 17.36 -0.58 5.58
N ALA A 32 17.30 -1.46 4.58
CA ALA A 32 16.47 -2.67 4.63
C ALA A 32 16.88 -3.59 5.80
N ILE A 33 18.18 -3.86 5.96
CA ILE A 33 18.70 -4.66 7.08
C ILE A 33 18.40 -3.97 8.43
N PHE A 34 18.58 -2.65 8.50
CA PHE A 34 18.28 -1.88 9.70
C PHE A 34 16.78 -1.93 10.06
N GLN A 35 15.89 -1.84 9.08
CA GLN A 35 14.45 -1.95 9.28
C GLN A 35 14.05 -3.33 9.84
N ASP A 36 14.64 -4.40 9.30
CA ASP A 36 14.34 -5.76 9.73
C ASP A 36 14.91 -6.06 11.12
N ALA A 37 16.11 -5.57 11.42
CA ALA A 37 16.75 -5.77 12.72
C ALA A 37 16.14 -4.89 13.83
N PHE A 38 15.72 -3.67 13.51
CA PHE A 38 15.27 -2.67 14.48
C PHE A 38 13.98 -1.94 14.03
N PRO A 39 12.84 -2.66 13.89
CA PRO A 39 11.63 -2.11 13.29
C PRO A 39 11.06 -0.91 14.06
N SER A 40 11.09 -0.93 15.40
CA SER A 40 10.60 0.19 16.22
C SER A 40 11.44 1.46 16.04
N LEU A 41 12.77 1.32 16.00
CA LEU A 41 13.69 2.44 15.78
C LEU A 41 13.55 2.99 14.37
N ALA A 42 13.43 2.13 13.36
CA ALA A 42 13.20 2.56 11.99
C ALA A 42 11.88 3.34 11.83
N ASN A 43 10.79 2.88 12.48
CA ASN A 43 9.54 3.63 12.52
C ASN A 43 9.73 5.00 13.17
N SER A 44 10.31 5.07 14.37
CA SER A 44 10.50 6.34 15.07
C SER A 44 11.39 7.31 14.29
N PHE A 45 12.44 6.80 13.63
CA PHE A 45 13.29 7.58 12.76
C PHE A 45 12.50 8.19 11.59
N LEU A 46 11.73 7.37 10.86
CA LEU A 46 10.94 7.81 9.71
C LEU A 46 9.82 8.77 10.12
N GLU A 47 9.11 8.48 11.20
CA GLU A 47 8.06 9.36 11.73
C GLU A 47 8.61 10.73 12.13
N ARG A 48 9.75 10.76 12.84
CA ARG A 48 10.41 12.04 13.17
C ARG A 48 10.83 12.78 11.91
N LYS A 49 11.33 12.06 10.90
CA LYS A 49 11.81 12.63 9.64
C LYS A 49 10.69 13.23 8.79
N VAL A 50 9.53 12.59 8.73
CA VAL A 50 8.39 13.16 8.00
C VAL A 50 7.70 14.27 8.78
N ASN A 51 7.61 14.15 10.11
CA ASN A 51 7.06 15.22 10.96
C ASN A 51 7.94 16.47 11.00
N SER A 52 9.26 16.36 10.82
CA SER A 52 10.13 17.53 10.79
C SER A 52 9.90 18.44 9.59
N ARG A 53 9.21 17.94 8.54
CA ARG A 53 8.85 18.73 7.36
C ARG A 53 7.41 19.24 7.45
N VAL A 54 6.50 18.36 7.83
CA VAL A 54 5.07 18.66 7.96
C VAL A 54 4.61 18.02 9.24
N ASP A 55 4.20 18.81 10.23
CA ASP A 55 3.56 18.25 11.41
C ASP A 55 2.21 17.66 10.99
N HIS A 56 2.13 16.33 10.95
CA HIS A 56 0.96 15.66 10.42
C HIS A 56 -0.28 15.87 11.31
N ASP A 57 -0.10 16.19 12.59
CA ASP A 57 -1.22 16.44 13.50
C ASP A 57 -1.86 17.79 13.19
N ASN A 58 -1.04 18.84 13.09
CA ASN A 58 -1.48 20.19 12.70
C ASN A 58 -2.15 20.22 11.31
N PHE A 59 -1.74 19.33 10.42
CA PHE A 59 -2.30 19.21 9.08
C PHE A 59 -3.48 18.24 8.99
N GLY A 60 -3.94 17.64 10.08
CA GLY A 60 -5.06 16.69 10.08
C GLY A 60 -4.79 15.39 9.30
N LEU A 61 -3.51 15.03 9.13
CA LEU A 61 -3.05 13.86 8.38
C LEU A 61 -2.52 12.74 9.29
N LYS A 62 -2.29 13.00 10.58
CA LYS A 62 -1.65 12.05 11.50
C LYS A 62 -2.41 10.72 11.58
N PRO A 63 -1.80 9.60 11.15
CA PRO A 63 -2.46 8.31 11.27
C PRO A 63 -2.26 7.67 12.64
N LYS A 64 -3.15 6.73 12.98
CA LYS A 64 -3.06 5.91 14.20
C LYS A 64 -2.02 4.78 14.11
N HIS A 65 -1.54 4.47 12.91
CA HIS A 65 -0.57 3.41 12.67
C HIS A 65 0.86 3.94 12.55
N ARG A 66 1.83 3.05 12.80
CA ARG A 66 3.26 3.34 12.61
C ARG A 66 3.61 3.53 11.14
N PHE A 67 4.70 4.21 10.85
CA PHE A 67 5.08 4.56 9.48
C PHE A 67 5.19 3.38 8.52
N LEU A 68 5.85 2.29 8.93
CA LEU A 68 6.07 1.10 8.10
C LEU A 68 4.90 0.10 8.13
N SER A 69 3.82 0.43 8.84
CA SER A 69 2.63 -0.43 8.96
C SER A 69 1.58 -0.18 7.89
N GLN A 70 1.79 0.78 6.99
CA GLN A 70 0.96 1.00 5.81
C GLN A 70 1.76 1.77 4.75
N HIS A 71 1.36 1.66 3.49
CA HIS A 71 1.92 2.50 2.43
C HIS A 71 1.65 4.00 2.72
N PRO A 72 2.70 4.83 2.76
CA PRO A 72 2.53 6.28 2.88
C PRO A 72 2.06 6.88 1.55
N THR A 73 1.46 8.06 1.63
CA THR A 73 1.08 8.86 0.46
C THR A 73 2.26 9.70 0.02
N VAL A 74 2.57 9.71 -1.28
CA VAL A 74 3.64 10.56 -1.84
C VAL A 74 3.02 11.77 -2.53
N SER A 75 3.23 12.95 -1.97
CA SER A 75 2.82 14.22 -2.59
C SER A 75 3.73 15.36 -2.16
N ASP A 76 4.18 16.13 -3.14
CA ASP A 76 5.00 17.32 -2.90
C ASP A 76 4.14 18.57 -2.64
N ASP A 77 2.92 18.63 -3.21
CA ASP A 77 2.07 19.82 -3.16
C ASP A 77 1.05 19.86 -2.03
N LEU A 78 0.56 18.70 -1.57
CA LEU A 78 -0.55 18.61 -0.62
C LEU A 78 -0.37 19.51 0.63
N PRO A 79 0.80 19.57 1.29
CA PRO A 79 0.98 20.46 2.45
C PRO A 79 0.79 21.93 2.07
N ASN A 80 1.36 22.36 0.94
CA ASN A 80 1.23 23.72 0.45
C ASN A 80 -0.23 24.08 0.10
N ARG A 81 -1.01 23.10 -0.38
CA ARG A 81 -2.45 23.29 -0.64
C ARG A 81 -3.27 23.37 0.64
N ILE A 82 -2.90 22.63 1.68
CA ILE A 82 -3.56 22.68 2.98
C ILE A 82 -3.29 24.03 3.66
N ILE A 83 -2.02 24.43 3.81
CA ILE A 83 -1.65 25.65 4.53
C ILE A 83 -2.15 26.94 3.85
N SER A 84 -2.34 26.91 2.52
CA SER A 84 -2.94 28.03 1.78
C SER A 84 -4.47 28.04 1.77
N GLY A 85 -5.13 27.10 2.46
CA GLY A 85 -6.59 26.99 2.53
C GLY A 85 -7.26 26.48 1.25
N LYS A 86 -6.49 26.05 0.24
CA LYS A 86 -7.04 25.51 -1.02
C LYS A 86 -7.65 24.11 -0.82
N VAL A 87 -7.06 23.33 0.08
CA VAL A 87 -7.56 22.04 0.54
C VAL A 87 -7.87 22.12 2.03
N LEU A 88 -9.10 21.81 2.41
CA LEU A 88 -9.53 21.75 3.79
C LEU A 88 -9.70 20.28 4.20
N MET A 89 -8.98 19.87 5.23
CA MET A 89 -9.08 18.51 5.76
C MET A 89 -10.38 18.33 6.52
N LYS A 90 -11.03 17.18 6.33
CA LYS A 90 -12.27 16.80 7.01
C LYS A 90 -12.15 15.39 7.59
N THR A 91 -12.89 15.16 8.68
CA THR A 91 -13.12 13.82 9.22
C THR A 91 -13.91 12.98 8.21
N ASN A 92 -14.19 11.72 8.53
CA ASN A 92 -14.93 10.85 7.64
C ASN A 92 -16.37 11.36 7.44
N ILE A 93 -16.97 11.02 6.29
CA ILE A 93 -18.34 11.39 5.97
C ILE A 93 -19.31 10.54 6.80
N LYS A 94 -20.21 11.20 7.52
CA LYS A 94 -21.29 10.55 8.27
C LYS A 94 -22.48 10.24 7.35
N ARG A 95 -22.94 11.22 6.57
CA ARG A 95 -23.99 11.05 5.55
C ARG A 95 -24.02 12.20 4.56
N PHE A 96 -24.58 11.93 3.38
CA PHE A 96 -24.96 12.94 2.40
C PHE A 96 -26.41 13.40 2.66
N GLN A 97 -26.72 14.65 2.32
CA GLN A 97 -28.06 15.20 2.41
C GLN A 97 -28.30 16.17 1.25
N GLU A 98 -29.03 15.76 0.21
CA GLU A 98 -29.27 16.57 -0.98
C GLU A 98 -27.94 17.12 -1.56
N SER A 99 -27.65 18.41 -1.38
CA SER A 99 -26.42 19.10 -1.77
C SER A 99 -25.33 19.15 -0.68
N ASP A 100 -25.62 18.70 0.52
CA ASP A 100 -24.79 18.90 1.71
C ASP A 100 -24.09 17.60 2.15
N VAL A 101 -22.95 17.75 2.81
CA VAL A 101 -22.16 16.64 3.38
C VAL A 101 -21.99 16.87 4.88
N ILE A 102 -22.45 15.90 5.67
CA ILE A 102 -22.32 15.90 7.13
C ILE A 102 -21.17 14.97 7.51
N PHE A 103 -20.23 15.49 8.30
CA PHE A 103 -19.04 14.78 8.74
C PHE A 103 -19.21 14.18 10.14
N GLU A 104 -18.31 13.26 10.51
CA GLU A 104 -18.36 12.57 11.81
C GLU A 104 -18.17 13.50 13.01
N ASP A 105 -17.45 14.61 12.84
CA ASP A 105 -17.29 15.68 13.83
C ASP A 105 -18.54 16.59 13.98
N GLY A 106 -19.59 16.35 13.19
CA GLY A 106 -20.81 17.14 13.19
C GLY A 106 -20.75 18.40 12.33
N THR A 107 -19.62 18.71 11.70
CA THR A 107 -19.54 19.81 10.72
C THR A 107 -20.34 19.47 9.46
N VAL A 108 -20.84 20.51 8.79
CA VAL A 108 -21.65 20.39 7.57
C VAL A 108 -21.06 21.32 6.53
N GLU A 109 -20.75 20.78 5.35
CA GLU A 109 -20.42 21.58 4.17
C GLU A 109 -21.59 21.54 3.21
N LYS A 110 -22.00 22.73 2.74
CA LYS A 110 -23.19 22.91 1.92
C LYS A 110 -22.85 23.08 0.45
N ASP A 111 -23.86 22.92 -0.40
CA ASP A 111 -23.78 23.25 -1.82
C ASP A 111 -22.60 22.56 -2.52
N ILE A 112 -22.40 21.26 -2.24
CA ILE A 112 -21.33 20.44 -2.82
C ILE A 112 -21.74 19.99 -4.23
N ASP A 113 -21.06 20.53 -5.24
CA ASP A 113 -21.32 20.20 -6.65
C ASP A 113 -20.84 18.80 -7.04
N VAL A 114 -19.69 18.36 -6.50
CA VAL A 114 -18.98 17.16 -6.96
C VAL A 114 -18.39 16.40 -5.79
N VAL A 115 -18.59 15.07 -5.80
CA VAL A 115 -17.96 14.12 -4.88
C VAL A 115 -17.08 13.16 -5.66
N ILE A 116 -15.79 13.10 -5.33
CA ILE A 116 -14.82 12.19 -5.97
C ILE A 116 -14.42 11.11 -4.97
N PHE A 117 -14.83 9.86 -5.24
CA PHE A 117 -14.44 8.71 -4.42
C PHE A 117 -13.06 8.17 -4.85
N ALA A 118 -12.01 8.64 -4.18
CA ALA A 118 -10.64 8.12 -4.34
C ALA A 118 -10.37 6.92 -3.38
N THR A 119 -11.29 5.95 -3.31
CA THR A 119 -11.29 4.86 -2.30
C THR A 119 -10.52 3.60 -2.73
N GLY A 120 -9.76 3.68 -3.81
CA GLY A 120 -8.94 2.57 -4.33
C GLY A 120 -9.70 1.63 -5.26
N TYR A 121 -9.15 0.44 -5.48
CA TYR A 121 -9.64 -0.53 -6.46
C TYR A 121 -9.85 -1.92 -5.84
N LYS A 122 -10.80 -2.66 -6.40
CA LYS A 122 -10.92 -4.11 -6.20
C LYS A 122 -10.33 -4.83 -7.40
N PHE A 123 -9.66 -5.94 -7.15
CA PHE A 123 -8.99 -6.72 -8.18
C PHE A 123 -9.65 -8.10 -8.30
N PHE A 124 -9.90 -8.54 -9.54
CA PHE A 124 -10.43 -9.85 -9.88
C PHE A 124 -9.89 -10.31 -11.24
N PHE A 125 -9.85 -11.62 -11.48
CA PHE A 125 -9.43 -12.20 -12.75
C PHE A 125 -10.66 -12.75 -13.50
N SER A 126 -11.31 -11.94 -14.34
CA SER A 126 -12.57 -12.31 -15.02
C SER A 126 -12.47 -13.44 -16.04
N PHE A 127 -11.26 -13.83 -16.42
CA PHE A 127 -10.98 -14.89 -17.39
C PHE A 127 -10.59 -16.23 -16.73
N PHE A 128 -10.54 -16.28 -15.40
CA PHE A 128 -10.42 -17.53 -14.65
C PHE A 128 -11.73 -17.84 -13.94
N ASP A 129 -12.05 -19.13 -13.84
CA ASP A 129 -13.12 -19.60 -12.97
C ASP A 129 -12.70 -19.45 -11.50
N ASP A 130 -13.65 -19.16 -10.61
CA ASP A 130 -13.41 -19.00 -9.18
C ASP A 130 -12.82 -20.27 -8.53
N SER A 131 -13.06 -21.45 -9.11
CA SER A 131 -12.43 -22.71 -8.70
C SER A 131 -10.92 -22.76 -8.98
N VAL A 132 -10.44 -22.00 -9.97
CA VAL A 132 -9.01 -21.89 -10.31
C VAL A 132 -8.32 -20.84 -9.45
N ILE A 133 -8.90 -19.65 -9.32
CA ILE A 133 -8.31 -18.59 -8.50
C ILE A 133 -9.38 -17.71 -7.89
N LYS A 134 -9.67 -17.98 -6.61
CA LYS A 134 -10.52 -17.11 -5.82
C LYS A 134 -9.72 -15.94 -5.25
N VAL A 135 -10.10 -14.72 -5.62
CA VAL A 135 -9.56 -13.49 -5.01
C VAL A 135 -10.50 -13.02 -3.92
N GLU A 136 -10.06 -13.04 -2.67
CA GLU A 136 -10.83 -12.55 -1.53
C GLU A 136 -10.13 -11.36 -0.90
N ARG A 137 -10.84 -10.22 -0.76
CA ARG A 137 -10.28 -8.98 -0.20
C ARG A 137 -8.96 -8.56 -0.86
N ASN A 138 -8.91 -8.60 -2.20
CA ASN A 138 -7.72 -8.34 -3.02
C ASN A 138 -6.52 -9.28 -2.74
N GLN A 139 -6.75 -10.47 -2.16
CA GLN A 139 -5.73 -11.48 -1.94
C GLN A 139 -6.06 -12.77 -2.69
N ALA A 140 -5.11 -13.24 -3.50
CA ALA A 140 -5.14 -14.56 -4.11
C ALA A 140 -4.16 -15.52 -3.40
N PRO A 141 -4.45 -16.84 -3.34
CA PRO A 141 -3.58 -17.84 -2.73
C PRO A 141 -2.42 -18.22 -3.67
N LEU A 142 -1.56 -17.25 -3.98
CA LEU A 142 -0.46 -17.40 -4.93
C LEU A 142 0.88 -17.55 -4.23
N TYR A 143 1.63 -18.60 -4.57
CA TYR A 143 3.00 -18.79 -4.09
C TYR A 143 3.87 -17.65 -4.62
N LYS A 144 4.56 -16.95 -3.71
CA LYS A 144 5.33 -15.73 -3.99
C LYS A 144 4.53 -14.66 -4.77
N MET A 145 3.20 -14.65 -4.65
CA MET A 145 2.30 -13.80 -5.45
C MET A 145 2.35 -14.06 -6.96
N MET A 146 2.78 -15.26 -7.38
CA MET A 146 3.01 -15.59 -8.79
C MET A 146 2.40 -16.91 -9.25
N PHE A 147 2.45 -17.98 -8.47
CA PHE A 147 2.09 -19.32 -8.95
C PHE A 147 0.90 -19.92 -8.19
N LEU A 148 0.05 -20.65 -8.90
CA LEU A 148 -1.06 -21.40 -8.31
C LEU A 148 -0.54 -22.72 -7.74
N PRO A 149 -0.64 -22.96 -6.42
CA PRO A 149 0.00 -24.10 -5.78
C PRO A 149 -0.65 -25.45 -6.11
N HIS A 150 -1.89 -25.46 -6.59
CA HIS A 150 -2.67 -26.67 -6.89
C HIS A 150 -2.58 -27.11 -8.35
N LEU A 151 -1.94 -26.33 -9.23
CA LEU A 151 -1.72 -26.75 -10.61
C LEU A 151 -0.67 -27.88 -10.63
N GLU A 152 -1.02 -29.01 -11.24
CA GLU A 152 -0.11 -30.15 -11.38
C GLU A 152 1.15 -29.78 -12.19
N LYS A 153 0.99 -28.93 -13.21
CA LYS A 153 2.09 -28.38 -14.01
C LYS A 153 2.15 -26.86 -13.82
N PRO A 154 3.31 -26.27 -13.52
CA PRO A 154 3.43 -24.83 -13.28
C PRO A 154 3.49 -24.06 -14.61
N THR A 155 2.40 -24.03 -15.37
CA THR A 155 2.31 -23.42 -16.72
C THR A 155 1.64 -22.04 -16.73
N VAL A 156 1.21 -21.55 -15.57
CA VAL A 156 0.58 -20.24 -15.39
C VAL A 156 1.32 -19.47 -14.30
N ALA A 157 1.62 -18.19 -14.57
CA ALA A 157 2.25 -17.29 -13.63
C ALA A 157 1.61 -15.89 -13.69
N PHE A 158 1.47 -15.26 -12.54
CA PHE A 158 0.95 -13.90 -12.38
C PHE A 158 2.13 -12.94 -12.18
N ILE A 159 2.26 -11.97 -13.08
CA ILE A 159 3.34 -10.97 -13.05
C ILE A 159 2.74 -9.61 -12.68
N GLY A 160 3.37 -8.90 -11.74
CA GLY A 160 2.91 -7.60 -11.27
C GLY A 160 1.74 -7.67 -10.28
N TYR A 161 1.31 -8.86 -9.86
CA TYR A 161 0.28 -9.03 -8.82
C TYR A 161 0.88 -8.82 -7.41
N ILE A 162 1.48 -7.65 -7.18
CA ILE A 162 2.12 -7.29 -5.92
C ILE A 162 2.14 -5.76 -5.77
N GLN A 163 1.94 -5.27 -4.55
CA GLN A 163 2.06 -3.85 -4.20
C GLN A 163 3.27 -3.63 -3.29
N PRO A 164 4.47 -3.42 -3.87
CA PRO A 164 5.70 -3.26 -3.12
C PRO A 164 5.86 -1.84 -2.56
N ILE A 165 6.72 -1.69 -1.55
CA ILE A 165 7.29 -0.39 -1.18
C ILE A 165 8.44 -0.16 -2.17
N GLY A 166 8.20 0.65 -3.20
CA GLY A 166 9.14 0.93 -4.29
C GLY A 166 8.57 0.67 -5.68
N ALA A 167 9.45 0.71 -6.69
CA ALA A 167 9.03 0.56 -8.08
C ALA A 167 8.64 -0.89 -8.42
N ILE A 168 7.49 -1.04 -9.10
CA ILE A 168 6.99 -2.36 -9.53
C ILE A 168 7.73 -2.94 -10.73
N MET A 169 8.35 -2.09 -11.56
CA MET A 169 9.05 -2.48 -12.78
C MET A 169 10.19 -3.48 -12.52
N PRO A 170 11.18 -3.22 -11.65
CA PRO A 170 12.25 -4.17 -11.38
C PRO A 170 11.74 -5.47 -10.73
N ILE A 171 10.67 -5.39 -9.94
CA ILE A 171 10.06 -6.58 -9.35
C ILE A 171 9.42 -7.44 -10.44
N SER A 172 8.64 -6.83 -11.34
CA SER A 172 8.00 -7.53 -12.44
C SER A 172 9.03 -8.16 -13.40
N GLU A 173 10.16 -7.49 -13.63
CA GLU A 173 11.28 -8.06 -14.38
C GLU A 173 11.79 -9.36 -13.74
N ILE A 174 12.05 -9.34 -12.43
CA ILE A 174 12.55 -10.51 -11.70
C ILE A 174 11.48 -11.61 -11.64
N GLN A 175 10.21 -11.26 -11.47
CA GLN A 175 9.10 -12.22 -11.57
C GLN A 175 9.06 -12.88 -12.96
N ALA A 176 9.17 -12.12 -14.04
CA ALA A 176 9.15 -12.65 -15.41
C ALA A 176 10.37 -13.55 -15.69
N ARG A 177 11.57 -13.15 -15.23
CA ARG A 177 12.79 -13.95 -15.33
C ARG A 177 12.67 -15.28 -14.60
N TRP A 178 12.03 -15.30 -13.44
CA TRP A 178 11.79 -16.55 -12.71
C TRP A 178 10.73 -17.41 -13.39
N ALA A 179 9.61 -16.83 -13.81
CA ALA A 179 8.52 -17.54 -14.48
C ALA A 179 8.97 -18.27 -15.75
N THR A 180 9.70 -17.59 -16.63
CA THR A 180 10.22 -18.20 -17.87
C THR A 180 11.16 -19.39 -17.59
N ARG A 181 11.98 -19.32 -16.53
CA ARG A 181 12.86 -20.43 -16.13
C ARG A 181 12.10 -21.61 -15.53
N VAL A 182 10.99 -21.34 -14.82
CA VAL A 182 10.07 -22.38 -14.34
C VAL A 182 9.37 -23.06 -15.52
N PHE A 183 8.87 -22.28 -16.48
CA PHE A 183 8.21 -22.82 -17.69
C PHE A 183 9.16 -23.68 -18.53
N LYS A 184 10.45 -23.34 -18.58
CA LYS A 184 11.48 -24.16 -19.24
C LYS A 184 11.92 -25.39 -18.43
N GLY A 185 11.42 -25.57 -17.20
CA GLY A 185 11.84 -26.65 -16.30
C GLY A 185 13.26 -26.48 -15.72
N ILE A 186 13.91 -25.34 -15.93
CA ILE A 186 15.24 -25.03 -15.41
C ILE A 186 15.19 -24.82 -13.89
N ASN A 187 14.11 -24.16 -13.42
CA ASN A 187 13.82 -24.01 -12.01
C ASN A 187 12.57 -24.81 -11.66
N LYS A 188 12.61 -25.58 -10.58
CA LYS A 188 11.46 -26.33 -10.07
C LYS A 188 10.81 -25.57 -8.92
N LEU A 189 9.48 -25.55 -8.89
CA LEU A 189 8.74 -25.08 -7.72
C LEU A 189 8.85 -26.13 -6.60
N PRO A 190 8.76 -25.72 -5.32
CA PRO A 190 8.66 -26.65 -4.21
C PRO A 190 7.32 -27.39 -4.25
N SER A 191 7.13 -28.35 -3.33
CA SER A 191 5.89 -29.11 -3.24
C SER A 191 4.67 -28.23 -2.93
N MET A 192 3.47 -28.71 -3.25
CA MET A 192 2.22 -27.99 -2.95
C MET A 192 2.10 -27.65 -1.46
N SER A 193 2.48 -28.55 -0.56
CA SER A 193 2.41 -28.33 0.90
C SER A 193 3.34 -27.20 1.34
N GLU A 194 4.58 -27.16 0.83
CA GLU A 194 5.54 -26.09 1.10
C GLU A 194 5.04 -24.74 0.57
N MET A 195 4.52 -24.71 -0.67
CA MET A 195 3.95 -23.49 -1.24
C MET A 195 2.78 -22.96 -0.40
N LYS A 196 1.85 -23.84 0.00
CA LYS A 196 0.71 -23.47 0.85
C LYS A 196 1.16 -22.98 2.23
N ALA A 197 2.13 -23.65 2.85
CA ALA A 197 2.68 -23.24 4.15
C ALA A 197 3.31 -21.83 4.05
N GLU A 198 4.03 -21.54 2.97
CA GLU A 198 4.61 -20.21 2.77
C GLU A 198 3.56 -19.13 2.52
N ILE A 199 2.50 -19.43 1.76
CA ILE A 199 1.37 -18.52 1.56
C ILE A 199 0.73 -18.16 2.90
N THR A 200 0.46 -19.16 3.75
CA THR A 200 -0.14 -18.95 5.08
C THR A 200 0.79 -18.11 5.96
N LYS A 201 2.07 -18.49 6.05
CA LYS A 201 3.07 -17.73 6.83
C LYS A 201 3.15 -16.27 6.38
N ARG A 202 3.24 -16.02 5.06
CA ARG A 202 3.24 -14.66 4.50
C ARG A 202 1.98 -13.90 4.92
N ARG A 203 0.80 -14.51 4.85
CA ARG A 203 -0.45 -13.85 5.24
C ARG A 203 -0.43 -13.44 6.71
N GLU A 204 0.03 -14.31 7.60
CA GLU A 204 0.18 -14.02 9.03
C GLU A 204 1.19 -12.89 9.28
N ASP A 205 2.34 -12.93 8.61
CA ASP A 205 3.38 -11.89 8.72
C ASP A 205 2.85 -10.54 8.24
N MET A 206 2.07 -10.51 7.16
CA MET A 206 1.43 -9.29 6.66
C MET A 206 0.38 -8.76 7.62
N GLN A 207 -0.43 -9.63 8.24
CA GLN A 207 -1.42 -9.21 9.24
C GLN A 207 -0.78 -8.65 10.52
N LYS A 208 0.40 -9.15 10.90
CA LYS A 208 1.17 -8.63 12.06
C LYS A 208 1.83 -7.29 11.74
N ARG A 209 2.39 -7.16 10.53
CA ARG A 209 3.19 -5.99 10.13
C ARG A 209 2.31 -4.79 9.73
N PHE A 210 1.23 -5.05 9.00
CA PHE A 210 0.39 -4.01 8.43
C PHE A 210 -0.90 -3.80 9.21
N ALA A 211 -1.31 -2.54 9.34
CA ALA A 211 -2.58 -2.21 9.98
C ALA A 211 -3.76 -2.79 9.17
N PRO A 212 -4.86 -3.21 9.81
CA PRO A 212 -6.00 -3.82 9.11
C PRO A 212 -6.60 -2.86 8.07
N LEU A 213 -6.64 -3.23 6.79
CA LEU A 213 -7.33 -2.47 5.74
C LEU A 213 -8.85 -2.70 5.83
N TYR A 214 -9.56 -1.96 6.68
CA TYR A 214 -11.03 -2.04 6.83
C TYR A 214 -11.69 -0.68 7.14
#